data_AF-A0A9D4XI29-F1
#
_entry.id   AF-A0A9D4XI29-F1
#
_cell.length_a   1.000
_cell.length_b   1.000
_cell.length_c   1.000
_cell.angle_alpha   90.00
_cell.angle_beta   90.00
_cell.angle_gamma   90.00
#
_symmetry.space_group_name_H-M   'P 1'
#
loop_
_entity.id
_entity.type
_entity.pdbx_description
1 polymer ?
#
loop_
_entity_poly.entity_id
_entity_poly.type
_entity_poly.pdbx_seq_one_letter_code
_entity_poly.pdbx_strand_id
1 'polypeptide(L)'
;MPRQLEVGVVALGLPKCYKPSGGSATMIGCAVAENGDLQHSFVFIQETIERYRSHTRIHNTPTTSESAENTQRLKEEVENMMKRIDLLEISKRKLLGGGLGSCSIDELQRMEQQLDRSITKIRVKKAEVFEEQIDQLKEKEKTLFAENTRLSEKYGSYSSQQAKKDDRKNIAEAEPILDVETELFIGLPATRTR
;
A
#
# COMPACT_ATOMS: atom_id res chain seq x y z
N MET A 1 -36.74 -6.56 38.57
CA MET A 1 -36.06 -7.50 39.48
C MET A 1 -35.00 -8.24 38.69
N PRO A 2 -33.83 -8.45 39.31
CA PRO A 2 -32.56 -8.70 38.64
C PRO A 2 -32.14 -10.17 38.77
N ARG A 3 -30.90 -10.43 38.36
CA ARG A 3 -30.10 -11.63 38.67
C ARG A 3 -30.50 -12.83 37.80
N GLN A 4 -29.62 -13.70 37.34
CA GLN A 4 -28.31 -14.18 37.79
C GLN A 4 -27.54 -14.61 36.52
N LEU A 5 -26.25 -14.93 36.45
CA LEU A 5 -25.41 -15.87 37.19
C LEU A 5 -23.98 -15.56 36.71
N GLU A 6 -23.04 -15.27 37.59
CA GLU A 6 -22.11 -16.19 38.30
C GLU A 6 -20.69 -16.14 37.71
N VAL A 7 -19.81 -15.64 38.58
CA VAL A 7 -18.55 -16.24 39.02
C VAL A 7 -17.72 -16.95 37.95
N GLY A 8 -16.70 -16.25 37.47
CA GLY A 8 -15.62 -16.80 36.65
C GLY A 8 -14.30 -16.07 36.86
N VAL A 9 -13.50 -16.62 37.79
CA VAL A 9 -12.03 -16.64 37.78
C VAL A 9 -11.29 -15.31 38.01
N VAL A 10 -10.65 -15.23 39.18
CA VAL A 10 -9.55 -14.33 39.51
C VAL A 10 -8.42 -14.51 38.49
N ALA A 11 -8.23 -13.53 37.61
CA ALA A 11 -7.02 -13.42 36.80
C ALA A 11 -6.21 -12.21 37.30
N LEU A 12 -5.24 -12.49 38.18
CA LEU A 12 -4.11 -11.61 38.43
C LEU A 12 -3.36 -11.43 37.11
N GLY A 13 -3.73 -10.42 36.33
CA GLY A 13 -3.30 -10.21 34.96
C GLY A 13 -2.36 -9.01 34.80
N LEU A 14 -1.12 -9.19 35.27
CA LEU A 14 0.19 -8.67 34.83
C LEU A 14 0.35 -7.18 34.38
N PRO A 15 1.44 -6.51 34.83
CA PRO A 15 1.84 -5.22 34.28
C PRO A 15 2.17 -5.32 32.78
N LYS A 16 1.48 -4.54 31.95
CA LYS A 16 1.81 -4.42 30.52
C LYS A 16 3.05 -3.55 30.36
N CYS A 17 4.20 -4.16 30.21
CA CYS A 17 5.44 -3.48 29.85
C CYS A 17 5.44 -3.13 28.35
N TYR A 18 5.41 -1.84 28.02
CA TYR A 18 5.69 -1.38 26.66
C TYR A 18 7.20 -1.18 26.50
N LYS A 19 7.82 -1.90 25.55
CA LYS A 19 9.23 -1.71 25.17
C LYS A 19 9.30 -0.82 23.92
N PRO A 20 9.77 0.44 24.00
CA PRO A 20 10.25 1.15 22.84
C PRO A 20 11.65 0.61 22.46
N SER A 21 11.83 0.24 21.20
CA SER A 21 13.08 -0.30 20.67
C SER A 21 14.11 0.81 20.45
N GLY A 22 15.07 0.92 21.37
CA GLY A 22 16.32 1.67 21.16
C GLY A 22 16.67 2.64 22.29
N GLY A 23 17.52 2.21 23.22
CA GLY A 23 18.33 3.08 24.09
C GLY A 23 17.81 3.33 25.52
N SER A 24 18.41 2.61 26.48
CA SER A 24 18.25 2.65 27.96
C SER A 24 16.84 2.39 28.53
N ALA A 25 16.74 1.35 29.34
CA ALA A 25 15.51 0.95 30.01
C ALA A 25 15.06 2.02 31.02
N THR A 26 13.95 2.69 30.70
CA THR A 26 13.27 3.58 31.65
C THR A 26 11.87 3.02 31.90
N MET A 27 11.57 2.76 33.17
CA MET A 27 10.28 2.33 33.65
C MET A 27 9.23 3.39 33.29
N ILE A 28 8.34 3.11 32.33
CA ILE A 28 7.17 3.94 32.08
C ILE A 28 6.00 3.31 32.84
N GLY A 29 5.62 3.96 33.93
CA GLY A 29 4.27 3.89 34.46
C GLY A 29 4.15 3.70 35.97
N CYS A 30 3.70 4.75 36.65
CA CYS A 30 2.59 4.64 37.57
C CYS A 30 1.61 5.75 37.23
N ALA A 31 0.53 5.42 36.52
CA ALA A 31 -0.65 6.26 36.49
C ALA A 31 -1.40 6.02 37.80
N VAL A 32 -1.21 6.90 38.78
CA VAL A 32 -2.12 6.99 39.93
C VAL A 32 -3.25 7.91 39.47
N ALA A 33 -4.38 7.32 39.10
CA ALA A 33 -5.60 8.07 38.87
C ALA A 33 -6.25 8.36 40.22
N GLU A 34 -5.76 9.38 40.92
CA GLU A 34 -6.51 10.00 42.02
C GLU A 34 -6.44 11.52 41.87
N ASN A 35 -7.56 12.09 41.43
CA ASN A 35 -7.92 13.50 41.58
C ASN A 35 -7.04 14.53 40.83
N GLY A 36 -7.35 14.74 39.55
CA GLY A 36 -7.54 16.10 39.01
C GLY A 36 -6.37 17.08 38.85
N ASP A 37 -5.12 16.77 39.18
CA ASP A 37 -4.03 17.76 39.11
C ASP A 37 -3.05 17.56 37.94
N LEU A 38 -3.24 18.33 36.85
CA LEU A 38 -2.22 18.52 35.81
C LEU A 38 -0.96 19.25 36.35
N GLN A 39 -1.08 19.93 37.50
CA GLN A 39 -0.02 20.76 38.07
C GLN A 39 1.11 19.92 38.70
N HIS A 40 0.76 18.80 39.36
CA HIS A 40 1.74 17.89 39.95
C HIS A 40 2.54 17.14 38.90
N SER A 41 1.90 16.82 37.76
CA SER A 41 2.56 16.21 36.59
C SER A 41 3.56 17.17 35.95
N PHE A 42 3.20 18.45 35.78
CA PHE A 42 4.11 19.46 35.24
C PHE A 42 5.33 19.68 36.14
N VAL A 43 5.14 19.82 37.45
CA VAL A 43 6.24 20.00 38.41
C VAL A 43 7.16 18.77 38.42
N PHE A 44 6.62 17.55 38.45
CA PHE A 44 7.42 16.33 38.41
C PHE A 44 8.19 16.18 37.09
N ILE A 45 7.59 16.53 35.96
CA ILE A 45 8.26 16.52 34.64
C ILE A 45 9.36 17.57 34.61
N GLN A 46 9.11 18.80 35.09
CA GLN A 46 10.12 19.86 35.16
C GLN A 46 11.28 19.46 36.07
N GLU A 47 11.01 18.94 37.26
CA GLU A 47 12.03 18.49 38.22
C GLU A 47 12.83 17.30 37.69
N THR A 48 12.17 16.41 36.93
CA THR A 48 12.85 15.30 36.25
C THR A 48 13.74 15.83 35.11
N ILE A 49 13.24 16.76 34.29
CA ILE A 49 14.04 17.43 33.24
C ILE A 49 15.22 18.17 33.87
N GLU A 50 15.03 18.86 34.99
CA GLU A 50 16.08 19.58 35.72
C GLU A 50 17.13 18.65 36.31
N ARG A 51 16.73 17.49 36.87
CA ARG A 51 17.67 16.45 37.29
C ARG A 51 18.50 15.91 36.14
N TYR A 52 17.87 15.65 34.99
CA TYR A 52 18.59 15.20 33.79
C TYR A 52 19.55 16.28 33.28
N ARG A 53 19.09 17.53 33.14
CA ARG A 53 19.93 18.69 32.75
C ARG A 53 21.10 18.90 33.71
N SER A 54 20.86 18.75 35.01
CA SER A 54 21.88 18.88 36.05
C SER A 54 22.90 17.75 35.96
N HIS A 55 22.47 16.50 35.73
CA HIS A 55 23.37 15.38 35.46
C HIS A 55 24.22 15.60 34.20
N THR A 56 23.62 16.07 33.10
CA THR A 56 24.35 16.44 31.88
C THR A 56 25.35 17.57 32.15
N ARG A 57 24.99 18.56 32.98
CA ARG A 57 25.86 19.69 33.34
C ARG A 57 27.02 19.29 34.26
N ILE A 58 26.80 18.36 35.19
CA ILE A 58 27.83 17.80 36.08
C ILE A 58 28.80 16.91 35.28
N HIS A 59 28.28 16.12 34.35
CA HIS A 59 29.08 15.28 33.44
C HIS A 59 29.81 16.08 32.34
N ASN A 60 29.47 17.36 32.17
CA ASN A 60 30.12 18.34 31.28
C ASN A 60 31.06 19.30 32.04
N THR A 61 31.51 18.97 33.26
CA THR A 61 32.69 19.61 33.86
C THR A 61 33.95 19.12 33.13
N PRO A 62 35.03 19.93 33.03
CA PRO A 62 35.80 20.10 31.80
C PRO A 62 36.65 18.88 31.42
N THR A 63 36.03 17.92 30.74
CA THR A 63 36.59 17.32 29.51
C THR A 63 35.87 17.98 28.33
N THR A 64 35.99 19.30 28.25
CA THR A 64 35.19 20.19 27.38
C THR A 64 35.41 19.95 25.89
N SER A 65 36.46 19.21 25.51
CA SER A 65 36.78 18.90 24.11
C SER A 65 35.81 17.86 23.55
N GLU A 66 35.65 16.70 24.19
CA GLU A 66 34.97 15.55 23.59
C GLU A 66 33.45 15.77 23.39
N SER A 67 32.79 16.45 24.32
CA SER A 67 31.34 16.74 24.25
C SER A 67 31.01 17.84 23.22
N ALA A 68 31.86 18.87 23.14
CA ALA A 68 31.75 19.92 22.13
C ALA A 68 32.10 19.41 20.72
N GLU A 69 33.16 18.60 20.61
CA GLU A 69 33.54 17.91 19.38
C GLU A 69 32.45 16.96 18.90
N ASN A 70 31.83 16.18 19.80
CA ASN A 70 30.72 15.30 19.42
C ASN A 70 29.50 16.09 18.91
N THR A 71 29.16 17.20 19.59
CA THR A 71 28.09 18.10 19.15
C THR A 71 28.41 18.74 17.79
N GLN A 72 29.67 19.13 17.57
CA GLN A 72 30.13 19.69 16.30
C GLN A 72 30.08 18.64 15.18
N ARG A 73 30.54 17.41 15.44
CA ARG A 73 30.47 16.28 14.50
C ARG A 73 29.03 15.96 14.10
N LEU A 74 28.09 15.94 15.06
CA LEU A 74 26.67 15.72 14.78
C LEU A 74 26.08 16.84 13.92
N LYS A 75 26.47 18.11 14.15
CA LYS A 75 26.05 19.23 13.30
C LYS A 75 26.59 19.07 11.87
N GLU A 76 27.86 18.74 11.72
CA GLU A 76 28.49 18.49 10.42
C GLU A 76 27.83 17.31 9.68
N GLU A 77 27.46 16.25 10.40
CA GLU A 77 26.73 15.11 9.84
C GLU A 77 25.33 15.53 9.35
N VAL A 78 24.61 16.32 10.14
CA VAL A 78 23.31 16.89 9.73
C VAL A 78 23.44 17.77 8.49
N GLU A 79 24.45 18.65 8.44
CA GLU A 79 24.70 19.48 7.26
C GLU A 79 25.06 18.63 6.04
N ASN A 80 25.83 17.56 6.20
CA ASN A 80 26.16 16.64 5.13
C ASN A 80 24.92 15.90 4.61
N MET A 81 24.08 15.39 5.52
CA MET A 81 22.81 14.77 5.15
C MET A 81 21.91 15.75 4.39
N MET A 82 21.83 17.00 4.82
CA MET A 82 21.03 18.03 4.16
C MET A 82 21.54 18.32 2.75
N LYS A 83 22.85 18.51 2.58
CA LYS A 83 23.47 18.66 1.25
C LYS A 83 23.18 17.46 0.35
N ARG A 84 23.18 16.25 0.90
CA ARG A 84 22.88 15.02 0.14
C ARG A 84 21.41 14.95 -0.28
N ILE A 85 20.49 15.39 0.58
CA ILE A 85 19.06 15.54 0.22
C ILE A 85 18.92 16.53 -0.93
N ASP A 86 19.52 17.72 -0.83
CA ASP A 86 19.44 18.75 -1.87
C ASP A 86 19.94 18.22 -3.23
N LEU A 87 21.07 17.51 -3.24
CA LEU A 87 21.60 16.90 -4.47
C LEU A 87 20.65 15.85 -5.06
N LEU A 88 20.02 15.03 -4.23
CA LEU A 88 19.04 14.04 -4.68
C LEU A 88 17.78 14.71 -5.25
N GLU A 89 17.30 15.79 -4.63
CA GLU A 89 16.15 16.53 -5.11
C GLU A 89 16.43 17.23 -6.44
N ILE A 90 17.61 17.82 -6.60
CA ILE A 90 18.06 18.40 -7.86
C ILE A 90 18.12 17.33 -8.94
N SER A 91 18.75 16.18 -8.64
CA SER A 91 18.84 15.05 -9.57
C SER A 91 17.46 14.54 -10.00
N LYS A 92 16.55 14.34 -9.04
CA LYS A 92 15.15 13.98 -9.30
C LYS A 92 14.48 15.01 -10.21
N ARG A 93 14.62 16.30 -9.91
CA ARG A 93 14.04 17.39 -10.71
C ARG A 93 14.55 17.35 -12.15
N LYS A 94 15.86 17.17 -12.35
CA LYS A 94 16.49 17.03 -13.68
C LYS A 94 15.96 15.81 -14.44
N LEU A 95 15.87 14.65 -13.79
CA LEU A 95 15.30 13.42 -14.39
C LEU A 95 13.82 13.59 -14.78
N LEU A 96 13.09 14.46 -14.09
CA LEU A 96 11.71 14.85 -14.42
C LEU A 96 11.62 15.97 -15.47
N GLY A 97 12.75 16.38 -16.06
CA GLY A 97 12.81 17.41 -17.11
C GLY A 97 12.92 18.84 -16.62
N GLY A 98 13.01 19.08 -15.31
CA GLY A 98 13.12 20.41 -14.72
C GLY A 98 14.56 20.91 -14.60
N GLY A 99 14.80 22.19 -14.88
CA GLY A 99 16.12 22.82 -14.67
C GLY A 99 17.22 22.32 -15.61
N LEU A 100 16.86 21.84 -16.80
CA LEU A 100 17.81 21.32 -17.78
C LEU A 100 18.65 22.41 -18.47
N GLY A 101 18.22 23.67 -18.44
CA GLY A 101 18.94 24.78 -19.09
C GLY A 101 20.34 25.06 -18.52
N SER A 102 20.64 24.57 -17.31
CA SER A 102 21.97 24.66 -16.70
C SER A 102 22.79 23.37 -16.82
N CYS A 103 22.27 22.34 -17.50
CA CYS A 103 22.98 21.08 -17.69
C CYS A 103 23.93 21.16 -18.90
N SER A 104 25.10 20.55 -18.75
CA SER A 104 26.02 20.33 -19.86
C SER A 104 25.51 19.22 -20.79
N ILE A 105 26.03 19.19 -22.02
CA ILE A 105 25.65 18.19 -23.03
C ILE A 105 25.95 16.75 -22.54
N ASP A 106 27.08 16.56 -21.86
CA ASP A 106 27.47 15.25 -21.32
C ASP A 106 26.53 14.77 -20.21
N GLU A 107 26.08 15.69 -19.34
CA GLU A 107 25.09 15.37 -18.30
C GLU A 107 23.75 14.97 -18.93
N LEU A 108 23.29 15.71 -19.94
CA LEU A 108 22.07 15.41 -20.68
C LEU A 108 22.13 14.02 -21.32
N GLN A 109 23.23 13.70 -22.01
CA GLN A 109 23.43 12.38 -22.63
C GLN A 109 23.45 11.24 -21.59
N ARG A 110 24.09 11.43 -20.44
CA ARG A 110 24.08 10.42 -19.36
C ARG A 110 22.68 10.18 -18.82
N MET A 111 21.90 11.26 -18.60
CA MET A 111 20.51 11.15 -18.15
C MET A 111 19.63 10.44 -19.18
N GLU A 112 19.77 10.78 -20.46
CA GLU A 112 19.06 10.12 -21.56
C GLU A 112 19.35 8.61 -21.58
N GLN A 113 20.63 8.22 -21.55
CA GLN A 113 21.02 6.81 -21.52
C GLN A 113 20.49 6.09 -20.28
N GLN A 114 20.48 6.75 -19.12
CA GLN A 114 19.92 6.17 -17.90
C GLN A 114 18.42 5.94 -18.02
N LEU A 115 17.68 6.93 -18.55
CA LEU A 115 16.24 6.83 -18.78
C LEU A 115 15.92 5.72 -19.76
N ASP A 116 16.58 5.67 -20.91
CA ASP A 116 16.36 4.66 -21.94
C ASP A 116 16.57 3.22 -21.40
N ARG A 117 17.69 2.99 -20.68
CA ARG A 117 17.96 1.71 -20.01
C ARG A 117 16.86 1.34 -19.02
N SER A 118 16.41 2.29 -18.20
CA SER A 118 15.36 2.02 -17.19
C SER A 118 14.00 1.74 -17.82
N ILE A 119 13.61 2.48 -18.86
CA ILE A 119 12.38 2.26 -19.62
C ILE A 119 12.41 0.89 -20.28
N THR A 120 13.54 0.53 -20.89
CA THR A 120 13.72 -0.80 -21.49
C THR A 120 13.52 -1.90 -20.46
N LYS A 121 14.14 -1.79 -19.27
CA LYS A 121 13.92 -2.76 -18.17
C LYS A 121 12.46 -2.86 -17.74
N ILE A 122 11.75 -1.74 -17.64
CA ILE A 122 10.33 -1.72 -17.29
C ILE A 122 9.49 -2.44 -18.36
N ARG A 123 9.77 -2.17 -19.64
CA ARG A 123 9.05 -2.79 -20.77
C ARG A 123 9.26 -4.30 -20.81
N VAL A 124 10.51 -4.75 -20.65
CA VAL A 124 10.85 -6.18 -20.59
C VAL A 124 10.09 -6.85 -19.46
N LYS A 125 10.19 -6.32 -18.24
CA LYS A 125 9.49 -6.89 -17.08
C LYS A 125 7.97 -6.89 -17.24
N LYS A 126 7.41 -5.86 -17.88
CA LYS A 126 5.97 -5.80 -18.18
C LYS A 126 5.57 -6.87 -19.19
N ALA A 127 6.39 -7.11 -20.21
CA ALA A 127 6.16 -8.18 -21.18
C ALA A 127 6.21 -9.56 -20.52
N GLU A 128 7.22 -9.83 -19.69
CA GLU A 128 7.34 -11.08 -18.93
C GLU A 128 6.09 -11.37 -18.09
N VAL A 129 5.59 -10.38 -17.35
CA VAL A 129 4.37 -10.52 -16.53
C VAL A 129 3.14 -10.80 -17.40
N PHE A 130 3.02 -10.15 -18.56
CA PHE A 130 1.90 -10.38 -19.47
C PHE A 130 1.97 -11.74 -20.15
N GLU A 131 3.15 -12.21 -20.52
CA GLU A 131 3.33 -13.57 -21.06
C GLU A 131 2.89 -14.61 -20.02
N GLU A 132 3.30 -14.45 -18.75
CA GLU A 132 2.86 -15.33 -17.66
C GLU A 132 1.33 -15.32 -17.50
N GLN A 133 0.69 -14.15 -17.54
CA GLN A 133 -0.77 -14.03 -17.46
C GLN A 133 -1.48 -14.68 -18.65
N ILE A 134 -0.94 -14.51 -19.87
CA ILE A 134 -1.48 -15.13 -21.08
C ILE A 134 -1.42 -16.65 -20.95
N ASP A 135 -0.32 -17.20 -20.47
CA ASP A 135 -0.16 -18.65 -20.33
C ASP A 135 -1.08 -19.23 -19.24
N GLN A 136 -1.25 -18.53 -18.12
CA GLN A 136 -2.24 -18.90 -17.10
C GLN A 136 -3.67 -18.92 -17.67
N LEU A 137 -4.03 -17.93 -18.49
CA LEU A 137 -5.36 -17.86 -19.12
C LEU A 137 -5.57 -18.97 -20.14
N LYS A 138 -4.57 -19.28 -20.97
CA LYS A 138 -4.63 -20.41 -21.91
C LYS A 138 -4.84 -21.74 -21.20
N GLU A 139 -4.18 -21.95 -20.05
CA GLU A 139 -4.35 -23.19 -19.30
C GLU A 139 -5.74 -23.29 -18.66
N LYS A 140 -6.26 -22.15 -18.16
CA LYS A 140 -7.64 -22.07 -17.67
C LYS A 140 -8.66 -22.33 -18.78
N GLU A 141 -8.44 -21.77 -19.97
CA GLU A 141 -9.27 -22.01 -21.14
C GLU A 141 -9.33 -23.50 -21.49
N LYS A 142 -8.18 -24.18 -21.58
CA LYS A 142 -8.13 -25.63 -21.83
C LYS A 142 -8.90 -26.43 -20.78
N THR A 143 -8.71 -26.10 -19.50
CA THR A 143 -9.38 -26.80 -18.39
C THR A 143 -10.89 -26.62 -18.47
N LEU A 144 -11.36 -25.39 -18.69
CA LEU A 144 -12.79 -25.10 -18.83
C LEU A 144 -13.39 -25.72 -20.08
N PHE A 145 -12.66 -25.74 -21.19
CA PHE A 145 -13.10 -26.38 -22.43
C PHE A 145 -13.26 -27.89 -22.26
N ALA A 146 -12.31 -28.55 -21.60
CA ALA A 146 -12.39 -29.97 -21.29
C ALA A 146 -13.60 -30.28 -20.38
N GLU A 147 -13.82 -29.48 -19.33
CA GLU A 147 -14.96 -29.66 -18.43
C GLU A 147 -16.30 -29.39 -19.12
N ASN A 148 -16.38 -28.34 -19.94
CA ASN A 148 -17.58 -28.03 -20.72
C ASN A 148 -17.90 -29.18 -21.69
N THR A 149 -16.89 -29.70 -22.40
CA THR A 149 -17.06 -30.86 -23.29
C THR A 149 -17.60 -32.07 -22.52
N ARG A 150 -17.01 -32.39 -21.36
CA ARG A 150 -17.46 -33.49 -20.49
C ARG A 150 -18.91 -33.31 -20.01
N LEU A 151 -19.29 -32.10 -19.63
CA LEU A 151 -20.67 -31.78 -19.22
C LEU A 151 -21.64 -31.85 -20.41
N SER A 152 -21.24 -31.36 -21.59
CA SER A 152 -22.02 -31.43 -22.82
C SER A 152 -22.23 -32.88 -23.26
N GLU A 153 -21.24 -33.76 -23.13
CA GLU A 153 -21.45 -35.19 -23.38
C GLU A 153 -22.42 -35.81 -22.36
N LYS A 154 -22.27 -35.46 -21.08
CA LYS A 154 -23.12 -35.98 -20.00
C LYS A 154 -24.56 -35.49 -20.07
N TYR A 155 -24.80 -34.26 -20.54
CA TYR A 155 -26.11 -33.60 -20.48
C TYR A 155 -26.68 -33.14 -21.83
N GLY A 156 -25.90 -33.12 -22.91
CA GLY A 156 -26.30 -32.71 -24.26
C GLY A 156 -27.26 -33.69 -24.93
N SER A 157 -27.43 -34.89 -24.39
CA SER A 157 -28.49 -35.83 -24.80
C SER A 157 -29.89 -35.42 -24.31
N TYR A 158 -30.02 -34.49 -23.36
CA TYR A 158 -31.33 -34.09 -22.79
C TYR A 158 -32.03 -32.96 -23.57
N SER A 159 -31.33 -32.14 -24.36
CA SER A 159 -31.94 -31.06 -25.16
C SER A 159 -32.45 -31.52 -26.53
N SER A 160 -31.90 -32.60 -27.12
CA SER A 160 -32.39 -33.17 -28.39
C SER A 160 -33.66 -34.02 -28.26
N GLN A 161 -34.10 -34.37 -27.04
CA GLN A 161 -35.31 -35.17 -26.82
C GLN A 161 -36.59 -34.34 -26.61
N GLN A 162 -36.48 -33.05 -26.28
CA GLN A 162 -37.64 -32.17 -26.06
C GLN A 162 -38.17 -31.51 -27.35
N ALA A 163 -37.43 -31.55 -28.46
CA ALA A 163 -37.85 -30.98 -29.75
C ALA A 163 -38.61 -31.96 -30.68
N LYS A 164 -39.06 -33.13 -30.20
CA LYS A 164 -39.74 -34.16 -31.03
C LYS A 164 -41.10 -34.64 -30.50
N LYS A 165 -41.79 -33.87 -29.66
CA LYS A 165 -43.17 -34.16 -29.22
C LYS A 165 -44.02 -32.89 -29.12
N ASP A 166 -44.54 -32.47 -30.28
CA ASP A 166 -45.66 -31.54 -30.57
C ASP A 166 -45.32 -30.92 -31.93
N ASP A 167 -46.10 -30.96 -33.01
CA ASP A 167 -47.53 -31.06 -33.15
C ASP A 167 -47.91 -31.85 -34.41
N ARG A 168 -48.90 -32.74 -34.26
CA ARG A 168 -49.75 -33.19 -35.35
C ARG A 168 -51.03 -32.36 -35.25
N LYS A 169 -51.27 -31.50 -36.26
CA LYS A 169 -52.50 -30.71 -36.60
C LYS A 169 -52.44 -29.21 -36.25
N ASN A 170 -52.18 -28.36 -37.24
CA ASN A 170 -53.20 -27.65 -38.03
C ASN A 170 -52.55 -26.66 -39.00
N ILE A 171 -53.07 -26.64 -40.23
CA ILE A 171 -52.74 -25.70 -41.30
C ILE A 171 -53.61 -24.47 -41.10
N ALA A 172 -53.01 -23.29 -40.87
CA ALA A 172 -53.51 -21.98 -41.32
C ALA A 172 -52.50 -20.87 -40.92
N GLU A 173 -52.06 -20.12 -41.92
CA GLU A 173 -51.52 -18.75 -41.85
C GLU A 173 -50.28 -18.49 -40.99
N ALA A 174 -49.11 -18.69 -41.60
CA ALA A 174 -47.86 -18.08 -41.13
C ALA A 174 -47.81 -16.62 -41.62
N GLU A 175 -47.92 -15.66 -40.70
CA GLU A 175 -47.47 -14.30 -41.00
C GLU A 175 -45.92 -14.25 -41.01
N PRO A 176 -45.30 -13.54 -41.96
CA PRO A 176 -43.85 -13.47 -42.03
C PRO A 176 -43.31 -12.64 -40.87
N ILE A 177 -42.35 -13.21 -40.13
CA ILE A 177 -41.56 -12.52 -39.12
C ILE A 177 -40.84 -11.36 -39.82
N LEU A 178 -41.25 -10.12 -39.53
CA LEU A 178 -40.55 -8.92 -39.99
C LEU A 178 -39.26 -8.76 -39.19
N ASP A 179 -38.13 -8.65 -39.89
CA ASP A 179 -36.84 -8.33 -39.27
C ASP A 179 -36.92 -6.95 -38.60
N VAL A 180 -36.86 -6.95 -37.27
CA VAL A 180 -36.75 -5.72 -36.49
C VAL A 180 -35.27 -5.38 -36.41
N GLU A 181 -34.85 -4.38 -37.19
CA GLU A 181 -33.50 -3.83 -37.14
C GLU A 181 -33.31 -3.14 -35.78
N THR A 182 -32.52 -3.77 -34.91
CA THR A 182 -32.13 -3.19 -33.62
C THR A 182 -30.74 -2.58 -33.79
N GLU A 183 -30.66 -1.25 -33.71
CA GLU A 183 -29.37 -0.56 -33.71
C GLU A 183 -28.61 -0.89 -32.42
N LEU A 184 -27.59 -1.76 -32.53
CA LEU A 184 -26.67 -2.08 -31.44
C LEU A 184 -25.56 -1.03 -31.38
N PHE A 185 -25.73 0.00 -30.54
CA PHE A 185 -24.69 0.99 -30.29
C PHE A 185 -23.70 0.52 -29.22
N ILE A 186 -22.54 0.02 -29.64
CA ILE A 186 -21.41 -0.29 -28.75
C ILE A 186 -20.48 0.93 -28.71
N GLY A 187 -20.82 1.95 -27.92
CA GLY A 187 -20.02 3.16 -27.77
C GLY A 187 -20.15 3.79 -26.39
N LEU A 188 -19.18 4.62 -26.00
CA LEU A 188 -19.23 5.39 -24.74
C LEU A 188 -20.47 6.31 -24.75
N PRO A 189 -21.30 6.30 -23.70
CA PRO A 189 -22.49 7.14 -23.65
C PRO A 189 -22.11 8.62 -23.64
N ALA A 190 -22.84 9.44 -24.42
CA ALA A 190 -22.65 10.88 -24.44
C ALA A 190 -22.84 11.47 -23.04
N THR A 191 -21.85 12.22 -22.56
CA THR A 191 -21.95 13.02 -21.34
C THR A 191 -23.07 14.03 -21.51
N ARG A 192 -24.16 13.85 -20.76
CA ARG A 192 -25.18 14.90 -20.60
C ARG A 192 -24.56 16.05 -19.81
N THR A 193 -24.01 17.05 -20.50
CA THR A 193 -23.81 18.38 -19.93
C THR A 193 -25.18 18.96 -19.60
N ARG A 194 -25.38 19.27 -18.31
CA ARG A 194 -26.51 20.05 -17.79
C ARG A 194 -26.10 21.50 -17.67
#